data_AF-A0A523VYF9-F1
#
_entry.id   AF-A0A523VYF9-F1
#
_cell.length_a   1.000
_cell.length_b   1.000
_cell.length_c   1.000
_cell.angle_alpha   90.00
_cell.angle_beta   90.00
_cell.angle_gamma   90.00
#
_symmetry.space_group_name_H-M   'P 1'
#
loop_
_entity.id
_entity.type
_entity.pdbx_description
1 polymer ?
#
loop_
_entity_poly.entity_id
_entity_poly.type
_entity_poly.pdbx_seq_one_letter_code
_entity_poly.pdbx_strand_id
1 'polypeptide(L)'
;MPVGILVIRWDNEIGPINEGFYPDTLKITNNLLTQVYSSHRYQSLHPGFASISLKNNKVVSFFSGVGQDFISVENYVVALLLRRDEKPGKYREILKTIAAEILEKIPDEKYKEVLPSLYEQLARI
;
A
#
# COMPACT_ATOMS: atom_id res chain seq x y z
N MET A 1 12.12 4.32 -9.72
CA MET A 1 11.33 5.28 -8.95
C MET A 1 9.94 4.75 -8.74
N PRO A 2 9.27 5.15 -7.65
CA PRO A 2 7.84 4.94 -7.50
C PRO A 2 7.05 5.77 -8.52
N VAL A 3 5.89 5.25 -8.87
CA VAL A 3 4.93 5.83 -9.83
C VAL A 3 3.69 6.35 -9.10
N GLY A 4 3.40 5.77 -7.94
CA GLY A 4 2.32 6.21 -7.06
C GLY A 4 2.20 5.35 -5.82
N ILE A 5 1.51 5.86 -4.82
CA ILE A 5 1.14 5.18 -3.57
C ILE A 5 -0.38 4.97 -3.53
N LEU A 6 -0.80 3.88 -2.93
CA LEU A 6 -2.18 3.43 -2.77
C LEU A 6 -2.43 3.05 -1.32
N VAL A 7 -3.61 3.37 -0.82
CA VAL A 7 -4.16 2.88 0.44
C VAL A 7 -5.40 2.08 0.07
N ILE A 8 -5.36 0.78 0.31
CA ILE A 8 -6.39 -0.17 -0.09
C ILE A 8 -7.02 -0.73 1.18
N ARG A 9 -8.35 -0.72 1.26
CA ARG A 9 -9.11 -1.35 2.33
C ARG A 9 -9.86 -2.56 1.80
N TRP A 10 -9.99 -3.59 2.62
CA TRP A 10 -10.97 -4.64 2.35
C TRP A 10 -12.36 -4.23 2.82
N ASP A 11 -13.30 -4.33 1.89
CA ASP A 11 -14.72 -4.22 2.14
C ASP A 11 -15.38 -5.59 2.01
N ASN A 12 -16.26 -5.95 2.94
CA ASN A 12 -16.85 -7.30 2.95
C ASN A 12 -17.87 -7.54 1.84
N GLU A 13 -18.45 -6.49 1.27
CA GLU A 13 -19.44 -6.59 0.19
C GLU A 13 -18.79 -6.42 -1.18
N ILE A 14 -17.83 -5.49 -1.28
CA ILE A 14 -17.23 -5.08 -2.56
C ILE A 14 -15.87 -5.75 -2.81
N GLY A 15 -15.16 -6.12 -1.75
CA GLY A 15 -13.77 -6.57 -1.80
C GLY A 15 -12.78 -5.41 -1.67
N PRO A 16 -11.62 -5.44 -2.34
CA PRO A 16 -10.58 -4.44 -2.16
C PRO A 16 -10.95 -3.12 -2.85
N ILE A 17 -11.08 -2.06 -2.05
CA ILE A 17 -11.40 -0.71 -2.53
C ILE A 17 -10.24 0.25 -2.30
N ASN A 18 -10.18 1.29 -3.11
CA ASN A 18 -9.18 2.34 -3.01
C ASN A 18 -9.69 3.44 -2.06
N GLU A 19 -9.02 3.59 -0.92
CA GLU A 19 -9.35 4.60 0.10
C GLU A 19 -8.63 5.93 -0.18
N GLY A 20 -7.39 5.84 -0.68
CA GLY A 20 -6.61 7.01 -1.03
C GLY A 20 -5.43 6.66 -1.92
N PHE A 21 -5.00 7.61 -2.73
CA PHE A 21 -3.88 7.43 -3.63
C PHE A 21 -3.21 8.75 -3.97
N TYR A 22 -1.96 8.66 -4.42
CA TYR A 22 -1.22 9.80 -4.94
C TYR A 22 -0.19 9.32 -5.97
N PRO A 23 0.10 10.07 -7.04
CA PRO A 23 -0.53 11.32 -7.43
C PRO A 23 -1.94 11.14 -7.99
N ASP A 24 -2.74 12.21 -8.02
CA ASP A 24 -4.13 12.19 -8.54
C ASP A 24 -4.23 11.81 -10.03
N THR A 25 -3.11 11.91 -10.76
CA THR A 25 -3.00 11.49 -12.16
C THR A 25 -2.86 9.98 -12.34
N LEU A 26 -2.71 9.22 -11.25
CA LEU A 26 -2.53 7.78 -11.29
C LEU A 26 -3.81 7.07 -11.75
N LYS A 27 -3.70 6.28 -12.81
CA LYS A 27 -4.81 5.44 -13.30
C LYS A 27 -4.89 4.14 -12.51
N ILE A 28 -5.83 4.09 -11.57
CA ILE A 28 -6.11 2.91 -10.75
C ILE A 28 -7.25 2.12 -11.36
N THR A 29 -7.08 0.80 -11.44
CA THR A 29 -8.13 -0.12 -11.91
C THR A 29 -8.48 -1.11 -10.81
N ASN A 30 -9.73 -1.57 -10.76
CA ASN A 30 -10.16 -2.57 -9.77
C ASN A 30 -9.33 -3.87 -9.87
N ASN A 31 -8.90 -4.23 -11.08
CA ASN A 31 -8.02 -5.37 -11.30
C ASN A 31 -6.65 -5.18 -10.61
N LEU A 32 -6.08 -3.97 -10.64
CA LEU A 32 -4.84 -3.67 -9.92
C LEU A 32 -5.03 -3.79 -8.41
N LEU A 33 -6.10 -3.20 -7.87
CA LEU A 33 -6.41 -3.26 -6.43
C LEU A 33 -6.55 -4.70 -5.95
N THR A 34 -7.31 -5.49 -6.71
CA THR A 34 -7.52 -6.92 -6.43
C THR A 34 -6.22 -7.69 -6.47
N GLN A 35 -5.41 -7.52 -7.52
CA GLN A 35 -4.13 -8.20 -7.62
C GLN A 35 -3.19 -7.85 -6.46
N VAL A 36 -3.09 -6.57 -6.09
CA VAL A 36 -2.19 -6.13 -5.01
C VAL A 36 -2.66 -6.66 -3.67
N TYR A 37 -3.93 -6.44 -3.33
CA TYR A 37 -4.48 -6.85 -2.04
C TYR A 37 -4.45 -8.37 -1.87
N SER A 38 -4.99 -9.12 -2.85
CA SER A 38 -5.02 -10.58 -2.79
C SER A 38 -3.62 -11.18 -2.76
N SER A 39 -2.66 -10.66 -3.55
CA SER A 39 -1.29 -11.18 -3.52
C SER A 39 -0.61 -10.98 -2.17
N HIS A 40 -0.84 -9.85 -1.49
CA HIS A 40 -0.26 -9.64 -0.17
C HIS A 40 -0.96 -10.50 0.87
N ARG A 41 -2.29 -10.42 0.96
CA ARG A 41 -3.06 -11.17 1.97
C ARG A 41 -2.88 -12.68 1.84
N TYR A 42 -2.69 -13.19 0.63
CA TYR A 42 -2.39 -14.61 0.43
C TYR A 42 -1.01 -15.01 0.97
N GLN A 43 -0.05 -14.09 1.01
CA GLN A 43 1.28 -14.36 1.58
C GLN A 43 1.25 -14.41 3.10
N SER A 44 0.41 -13.60 3.76
CA SER A 44 0.35 -13.53 5.22
C SER A 44 -0.96 -12.93 5.70
N LEU A 45 -1.47 -13.47 6.81
CA LEU A 45 -2.52 -12.84 7.62
C LEU A 45 -1.96 -11.83 8.63
N HIS A 46 -0.65 -11.89 8.88
CA HIS A 46 0.07 -11.03 9.81
C HIS A 46 0.57 -9.75 9.12
N PRO A 47 0.78 -8.66 9.88
CA PRO A 47 1.32 -7.42 9.34
C PRO A 47 2.71 -7.65 8.75
N GLY A 48 2.99 -7.06 7.60
CA GLY A 48 4.25 -7.35 6.95
C GLY A 48 4.48 -6.65 5.63
N PHE A 49 5.71 -6.79 5.14
CA PHE A 49 6.14 -6.28 3.84
C PHE A 49 6.07 -7.40 2.80
N ALA A 50 5.54 -7.07 1.62
CA ALA A 50 5.54 -7.95 0.46
C ALA A 50 6.07 -7.22 -0.78
N SER A 51 6.75 -7.98 -1.65
CA SER A 51 7.14 -7.55 -2.99
C SER A 51 6.39 -8.41 -4.00
N ILE A 52 5.62 -7.78 -4.86
CA ILE A 52 4.73 -8.40 -5.85
C ILE A 52 5.21 -7.99 -7.25
N SER A 53 5.45 -8.98 -8.10
CA SER A 53 5.80 -8.72 -9.50
C SER A 53 4.53 -8.83 -10.35
N LEU A 54 4.11 -7.72 -10.95
CA LEU A 54 3.00 -7.68 -11.90
C LEU A 54 3.55 -7.66 -13.34
N LYS A 55 2.69 -7.96 -14.32
CA LYS A 55 3.07 -8.01 -15.75
C LYS A 55 3.74 -6.72 -16.23
N ASN A 56 3.25 -5.57 -15.76
CA ASN A 56 3.68 -4.28 -16.24
C ASN A 56 4.49 -3.44 -15.24
N ASN A 57 4.42 -3.77 -13.96
CA ASN A 57 4.92 -2.94 -12.88
C ASN A 57 5.42 -3.87 -11.77
N LYS A 58 6.29 -3.35 -10.90
CA LYS A 58 6.56 -4.00 -9.61
C LYS A 58 5.73 -3.27 -8.56
N VAL A 59 5.31 -3.99 -7.53
CA VAL A 59 4.61 -3.40 -6.40
C VAL A 59 5.31 -3.85 -5.13
N VAL A 60 5.54 -2.92 -4.23
CA VAL A 60 5.86 -3.25 -2.85
C VAL A 60 4.71 -2.80 -1.99
N SER A 61 4.43 -3.53 -0.92
CA SER A 61 3.29 -3.21 -0.09
C SER A 61 3.55 -3.58 1.36
N PHE A 62 2.81 -2.93 2.24
CA PHE A 62 2.74 -3.23 3.66
C PHE A 62 1.29 -3.55 4.02
N PHE A 63 1.07 -4.74 4.56
CA PHE A 63 -0.24 -5.17 5.04
C PHE A 63 -0.34 -4.88 6.52
N SER A 64 -1.48 -4.33 6.94
CA SER A 64 -1.72 -3.99 8.32
C SER A 64 -2.06 -5.20 9.18
N GLY A 65 -2.40 -6.36 8.59
CA GLY A 65 -2.79 -7.57 9.32
C GLY A 65 -4.30 -7.69 9.57
N VAL A 66 -4.73 -8.82 10.11
CA VAL A 66 -6.16 -9.13 10.38
C VAL A 66 -6.36 -9.85 11.71
N GLY A 67 -7.57 -9.74 12.27
CA GLY A 67 -7.94 -10.47 13.47
C GLY A 67 -7.28 -9.89 14.71
N GLN A 68 -6.53 -10.70 15.46
CA GLN A 68 -5.85 -10.25 16.68
C GLN A 68 -4.45 -9.68 16.43
N ASP A 69 -3.92 -9.80 15.22
CA ASP A 69 -2.56 -9.38 14.87
C ASP A 69 -2.61 -8.36 13.73
N PHE A 70 -2.80 -7.08 14.11
CA PHE A 70 -2.79 -5.95 13.19
C PHE A 70 -2.05 -4.73 13.76
N ILE A 71 -1.57 -3.86 12.87
CA ILE A 71 -0.94 -2.57 13.21
C ILE A 71 -1.93 -1.44 12.93
N SER A 72 -2.32 -0.73 13.99
CA SER A 72 -3.19 0.46 14.01
C SER A 72 -4.62 0.23 13.52
N VAL A 73 -4.80 -0.32 12.32
CA VAL A 73 -6.11 -0.69 11.74
C VAL A 73 -6.02 -2.04 11.03
N GLU A 74 -7.09 -2.83 11.06
CA GLU A 74 -7.11 -4.13 10.40
C GLU A 74 -7.46 -4.03 8.91
N ASN A 75 -7.04 -5.02 8.11
CA ASN A 75 -7.49 -5.21 6.72
C ASN A 75 -7.12 -4.10 5.72
N TYR A 76 -6.02 -3.36 5.96
CA TYR A 76 -5.50 -2.35 5.05
C TYR A 76 -4.18 -2.76 4.39
N VAL A 77 -3.99 -2.34 3.15
CA VAL A 77 -2.73 -2.47 2.41
C VAL A 77 -2.27 -1.09 1.95
N VAL A 78 -1.07 -0.69 2.37
CA VAL A 78 -0.36 0.47 1.79
C VAL A 78 0.56 -0.06 0.71
N ALA A 79 0.35 0.34 -0.54
CA ALA A 79 1.11 -0.17 -1.69
C ALA A 79 1.80 0.95 -2.46
N LEU A 80 3.04 0.70 -2.87
CA LEU A 80 3.83 1.57 -3.71
C LEU A 80 4.01 0.89 -5.08
N LEU A 81 3.46 1.53 -6.11
CA LEU A 81 3.66 1.12 -7.50
C LEU A 81 5.04 1.57 -7.95
N LEU A 82 5.82 0.65 -8.47
CA LEU A 82 7.17 0.87 -8.95
C LEU A 82 7.27 0.64 -10.45
N ARG A 83 8.18 1.38 -11.10
CA ARG A 83 8.60 1.04 -12.46
C ARG A 83 9.27 -0.33 -12.50
N ARG A 84 9.25 -1.01 -13.66
CA ARG A 84 9.80 -2.37 -13.82
C ARG A 84 11.30 -2.46 -13.52
N ASP A 85 12.05 -1.41 -13.80
CA ASP A 85 13.49 -1.31 -13.61
C ASP A 85 13.89 -1.07 -12.15
N GLU A 86 12.95 -0.78 -11.26
CA GLU A 86 13.26 -0.48 -9.86
C GLU A 86 13.53 -1.74 -9.03
N LYS A 87 14.30 -1.57 -7.94
CA LYS A 87 14.64 -2.64 -6.98
C LYS A 87 13.71 -2.58 -5.75
N PRO A 88 12.77 -3.54 -5.59
CA PRO A 88 11.80 -3.55 -4.49
C PRO A 88 12.42 -3.48 -3.08
N GLY A 89 13.56 -4.15 -2.87
CA GLY A 89 14.19 -4.28 -1.55
C GLY A 89 14.59 -2.95 -0.91
N LYS A 90 14.83 -1.89 -1.69
CA LYS A 90 15.18 -0.57 -1.17
C LYS A 90 14.08 0.06 -0.31
N TYR A 91 12.83 -0.32 -0.57
CA TYR A 91 11.67 0.30 0.07
C TYR A 91 11.24 -0.41 1.35
N ARG A 92 11.84 -1.56 1.70
CA ARG A 92 11.36 -2.40 2.81
C ARG A 92 11.24 -1.63 4.13
N GLU A 93 12.33 -1.00 4.57
CA GLU A 93 12.38 -0.34 5.87
C GLU A 93 11.56 0.96 5.85
N ILE A 94 11.74 1.81 4.84
CA ILE A 94 11.01 3.08 4.77
C ILE A 94 9.51 2.88 4.59
N LEU A 95 9.08 1.86 3.83
CA LEU A 95 7.65 1.61 3.60
C LEU A 95 6.99 1.11 4.88
N LYS A 96 7.69 0.34 5.71
CA LYS A 96 7.17 -0.06 7.02
C LYS A 96 6.88 1.16 7.89
N THR A 97 7.83 2.11 7.97
CA THR A 97 7.65 3.35 8.74
C THR A 97 6.52 4.21 8.19
N ILE A 98 6.52 4.46 6.88
CA ILE A 98 5.50 5.30 6.23
C ILE A 98 4.12 4.64 6.29
N ALA A 99 4.04 3.32 6.14
CA ALA A 99 2.79 2.60 6.27
C ALA A 99 2.24 2.71 7.70
N ALA A 100 3.07 2.51 8.73
CA ALA A 100 2.62 2.71 10.12
C ALA A 100 2.05 4.12 10.33
N GLU A 101 2.75 5.14 9.82
CA GLU A 101 2.28 6.52 9.92
C GLU A 101 0.94 6.78 9.20
N ILE A 102 0.75 6.20 8.01
CA ILE A 102 -0.52 6.27 7.27
C ILE A 102 -1.62 5.56 8.05
N LEU A 103 -1.35 4.33 8.50
CA LEU A 103 -2.32 3.47 9.20
C LEU A 103 -2.80 4.09 10.51
N GLU A 104 -1.92 4.75 11.27
CA GLU A 104 -2.28 5.50 12.49
C GLU A 104 -3.26 6.65 12.24
N LYS A 105 -3.22 7.24 11.03
CA LYS A 105 -4.05 8.40 10.65
C LYS A 105 -5.32 8.01 9.90
N ILE A 106 -5.58 6.72 9.71
CA ILE A 106 -6.80 6.23 9.05
C ILE A 106 -8.07 6.50 9.85
N PRO A 107 -8.15 6.24 11.17
CA PRO A 107 -9.38 6.46 11.94
C PRO A 107 -9.91 7.90 11.89
N ASP A 108 -9.01 8.88 11.79
CA ASP A 108 -9.34 10.31 11.69
C ASP A 108 -9.41 10.83 10.25
N GLU A 109 -9.25 9.97 9.24
CA GLU A 109 -9.11 10.32 7.81
C GLU A 109 -7.98 11.31 7.45
N LYS A 110 -7.11 11.66 8.40
CA LYS A 110 -6.01 12.63 8.23
C LYS A 110 -4.87 12.13 7.35
N TYR A 111 -4.83 10.83 7.05
CA TYR A 111 -3.77 10.26 6.23
C TYR A 111 -3.74 10.88 4.82
N LYS A 112 -4.89 11.33 4.29
CA LYS A 112 -5.01 11.96 2.96
C LYS A 112 -4.18 13.24 2.85
N GLU A 113 -4.08 14.02 3.93
CA GLU A 113 -3.33 15.28 3.96
C GLU A 113 -1.81 15.07 3.94
N VAL A 114 -1.35 13.99 4.56
CA VAL A 114 0.09 13.68 4.65
C VAL A 114 0.59 12.78 3.51
N LEU A 115 -0.32 12.12 2.78
CA LEU A 115 0.01 11.16 1.73
C LEU A 115 0.95 11.73 0.64
N PRO A 116 0.78 12.98 0.15
CA PRO A 116 1.73 13.56 -0.81
C PRO A 116 3.14 13.72 -0.26
N SER A 117 3.27 14.21 0.98
CA SER A 117 4.57 14.40 1.64
C SER A 117 5.29 13.08 1.89
N LEU A 118 4.55 12.06 2.34
CA LEU A 118 5.08 10.71 2.55
C LEU A 118 5.51 10.06 1.24
N TYR A 119 4.73 10.26 0.16
CA TYR A 119 5.12 9.81 -1.17
C TYR A 119 6.42 10.46 -1.66
N GLU A 120 6.59 11.77 -1.43
CA GLU A 120 7.84 12.46 -1.80
C GLU A 120 9.06 11.88 -1.10
N GLN A 121 8.92 11.47 0.17
CA GLN A 121 10.01 10.79 0.88
C GLN A 121 10.38 9.46 0.21
N LEU A 122 9.38 8.66 -0.19
CA LEU A 122 9.60 7.41 -0.94
C LEU A 122 10.22 7.68 -2.31
N ALA A 123 9.84 8.76 -2.98
CA ALA A 123 10.33 9.10 -4.31
C ALA A 123 11.82 9.52 -4.34
N ARG A 124 12.38 9.89 -3.19
CA ARG A 124 13.78 10.31 -3.04
C ARG A 124 14.77 9.15 -2.81
N ILE A 125 14.27 7.91 -2.69
CA ILE A 125 15.08 6.68 -2.61
C ILE A 125 15.44 6.15 -4.01
#